data_AF-A0A1V4Q709-F1
#
_entry.id   AF-A0A1V4Q709-F1
#
_cell.length_a   1.000
_cell.length_b   1.000
_cell.length_c   1.000
_cell.angle_alpha   90.00
_cell.angle_beta   90.00
_cell.angle_gamma   90.00
#
_symmetry.space_group_name_H-M   'P 1'
#
loop_
_entity.id
_entity.type
_entity.pdbx_description
1 polymer ?
#
loop_
_entity_poly.entity_id
_entity_poly.type
_entity_poly.pdbx_seq_one_letter_code
_entity_poly.pdbx_strand_id
1 'polypeptide(L)' 'DISGVAEVYSCAGDVDLIAKIKVRDHAEIADVVTGRINRLPGVTHTATHIAFRSYSSSEVEGGFSIGEE' A
#
# COMPACT_ATOMS: atom_id res chain seq x y z
N ASP A 1 -10.75 12.73 -2.56
CA ASP A 1 -10.62 11.57 -3.46
C ASP A 1 -9.30 11.69 -4.23
N ILE A 2 -8.44 10.66 -4.19
CA ILE A 2 -7.12 10.65 -4.84
C ILE A 2 -7.05 9.47 -5.80
N SER A 3 -6.99 9.77 -7.10
CA SER A 3 -6.81 8.75 -8.13
C SER A 3 -5.54 7.92 -7.88
N GLY A 4 -5.65 6.60 -8.03
CA GLY A 4 -4.59 5.64 -7.74
C GLY A 4 -4.65 5.04 -6.34
N VAL A 5 -5.37 5.64 -5.40
CA VAL A 5 -5.62 5.05 -4.08
C VAL A 5 -6.82 4.11 -4.19
N ALA A 6 -6.60 2.81 -4.02
CA ALA A 6 -7.65 1.80 -4.12
C ALA A 6 -8.38 1.57 -2.79
N GLU A 7 -7.63 1.55 -1.69
CA GLU A 7 -8.14 1.23 -0.35
C GLU A 7 -7.36 2.06 0.68
N VAL A 8 -8.01 2.42 1.80
CA VAL A 8 -7.37 3.09 2.93
C VAL A 8 -7.83 2.43 4.21
N TYR A 9 -6.89 2.19 5.12
CA TYR A 9 -7.13 1.53 6.40
C TYR A 9 -6.58 2.40 7.52
N SER A 10 -7.30 2.48 8.64
CA SER A 10 -6.75 2.97 9.90
C SER A 10 -5.94 1.87 10.57
N CYS A 11 -4.78 2.23 11.11
CA CYS A 11 -3.91 1.27 11.80
C CYS A 11 -3.74 1.69 13.27
N ALA A 12 -3.82 0.72 14.17
CA ALA A 12 -3.36 0.88 15.55
C ALA A 12 -1.90 0.42 15.59
N GLY A 13 -0.96 1.32 15.27
CA GLY A 13 0.47 1.01 15.16
C GLY A 13 1.31 2.27 14.95
N ASP A 14 2.50 2.10 14.39
CA ASP A 14 3.47 3.20 14.18
C ASP A 14 3.02 4.23 13.14
N VAL A 15 1.99 3.90 12.35
CA VAL A 15 1.38 4.78 11.36
C VAL A 15 -0.12 4.87 11.61
N ASP A 16 -0.71 6.03 11.37
CA ASP A 16 -2.15 6.24 11.56
C ASP A 16 -2.97 5.60 10.42
N LEU A 17 -2.43 5.63 9.20
CA LEU A 17 -3.11 5.22 7.99
C LEU A 17 -2.22 4.37 7.08
N ILE A 18 -2.81 3.36 6.45
CA ILE A 18 -2.21 2.58 5.36
C ILE A 18 -3.06 2.77 4.12
N ALA A 19 -2.48 3.35 3.07
CA ALA A 19 -3.12 3.51 1.77
C ALA A 19 -2.55 2.50 0.76
N LYS A 20 -3.43 1.69 0.17
CA LYS A 20 -3.07 0.76 -0.90
C LYS A 20 -3.22 1.45 -2.24
N ILE A 21 -2.11 1.60 -2.95
CA ILE A 21 -2.04 2.31 -4.24
C ILE A 21 -1.98 1.27 -5.36
N LYS A 22 -2.78 1.47 -6.41
CA LYS A 22 -2.75 0.72 -7.67
C LYS A 22 -2.59 1.71 -8.83
N VAL A 23 -1.46 1.63 -9.49
CA VAL A 23 -1.08 2.46 -10.65
C VAL A 23 -0.67 1.55 -11.80
N ARG A 24 -0.66 2.07 -13.04
CA ARG A 24 -0.28 1.25 -14.21
C ARG A 24 1.23 1.14 -14.34
N ASP A 25 1.95 2.20 -13.98
CA ASP A 25 3.40 2.22 -13.97
C ASP A 25 3.99 2.72 -12.64
N HIS A 26 5.26 2.41 -12.40
CA HIS A 26 5.95 2.82 -11.18
C HIS A 26 6.21 4.33 -11.10
N ALA A 27 6.26 5.04 -12.23
CA ALA A 27 6.52 6.48 -12.25
C ALA A 27 5.31 7.25 -11.69
N GLU A 28 4.09 6.78 -11.92
CA GLU A 28 2.85 7.32 -11.35
C GLU A 28 2.84 7.31 -9.82
N ILE A 29 3.65 6.47 -9.14
CA ILE A 29 3.75 6.45 -7.68
C ILE A 29 4.21 7.82 -7.16
N ALA A 30 5.16 8.47 -7.84
CA ALA A 30 5.67 9.77 -7.44
C ALA A 30 4.57 10.84 -7.51
N ASP A 31 3.71 10.78 -8.53
CA ASP A 31 2.60 11.71 -8.70
C ASP A 31 1.52 11.52 -7.62
N VAL A 32 1.21 10.26 -7.27
CA VAL A 32 0.23 9.96 -6.23
C VAL A 32 0.77 10.33 -4.84
N VAL A 33 1.97 9.86 -4.48
CA VAL A 33 2.52 10.05 -3.13
C VAL A 33 3.01 11.49 -2.96
N THR A 34 4.03 11.89 -3.70
CA THR A 34 4.66 13.20 -3.54
C THR A 34 3.77 14.32 -4.06
N GLY A 35 3.12 14.11 -5.19
CA GLY A 35 2.29 15.12 -5.84
C GLY A 35 0.96 15.40 -5.14
N ARG A 36 0.41 14.41 -4.41
CA ARG A 36 -0.93 14.51 -3.80
C ARG A 36 -0.92 14.21 -2.31
N ILE A 37 -0.55 12.99 -1.89
CA ILE A 37 -0.66 12.56 -0.48
C ILE A 37 0.18 13.46 0.44
N ASN A 38 1.45 13.71 0.11
CA ASN A 38 2.35 14.49 0.96
C ASN A 38 1.97 15.98 1.07
N ARG A 39 1.05 16.45 0.22
CA ARG A 39 0.55 17.82 0.24
C ARG A 39 -0.74 17.96 1.04
N LEU A 40 -1.33 16.87 1.50
CA LEU A 40 -2.54 16.92 2.30
C LEU A 40 -2.25 17.53 3.67
N PRO A 41 -3.08 18.46 4.15
CA PRO A 41 -2.98 18.97 5.52
C PRO A 41 -3.02 17.83 6.53
N GLY A 42 -2.09 17.84 7.48
CA GLY A 42 -1.98 16.82 8.53
C GLY A 42 -1.08 15.63 8.17
N VAL A 43 -0.67 15.46 6.91
CA VAL A 43 0.34 14.46 6.55
C VAL A 43 1.72 14.99 6.95
N THR A 44 2.27 14.44 8.01
CA THR A 44 3.58 14.82 8.56
C THR A 44 4.71 13.95 8.03
N HIS A 45 4.41 12.68 7.73
CA HIS A 45 5.37 11.69 7.25
C HIS A 45 4.69 10.62 6.41
N THR A 46 5.42 10.05 5.46
CA THR A 46 4.97 8.92 4.63
C THR A 46 6.11 7.94 4.40
N ALA A 47 5.83 6.64 4.53
CA ALA A 47 6.72 5.56 4.13
C ALA A 47 6.07 4.76 2.99
N THR A 48 6.74 4.69 1.83
CA THR A 48 6.20 4.02 0.63
C THR A 48 6.85 2.64 0.46
N HIS A 49 6.04 1.59 0.62
CA HIS A 49 6.46 0.21 0.40
C HIS A 49 6.00 -0.26 -0.98
N ILE A 50 6.95 -0.50 -1.90
CA ILE A 50 6.65 -0.97 -3.25
C ILE A 50 6.67 -2.49 -3.26
N ALA A 51 5.51 -3.10 -3.52
CA ALA A 51 5.42 -4.54 -3.71
C ALA A 51 6.08 -4.94 -5.04
N PHE A 52 7.16 -5.72 -4.97
CA PHE A 52 7.83 -6.28 -6.16
C PHE A 52 7.14 -7.54 -6.69
N ARG A 53 6.47 -8.27 -5.80
CA ARG A 53 5.64 -9.43 -6.11
C ARG A 53 4.35 -9.35 -5.30
N SER A 54 3.25 -9.68 -5.96
CA SER A 54 1.95 -9.85 -5.30
C SER A 54 1.62 -11.33 -5.32
N TYR A 55 1.39 -11.90 -4.15
CA TYR A 55 0.86 -13.23 -4.01
C TYR A 55 -0.64 -13.11 -3.79
N SER A 56 -1.42 -13.83 -4.60
CA SER A 56 -2.87 -13.90 -4.40
C SER A 56 -3.20 -14.68 -3.13
N SER A 57 -4.38 -14.43 -2.54
CA SER A 57 -4.85 -15.14 -1.34
C SER A 57 -4.81 -16.66 -1.52
N SER A 58 -5.14 -17.14 -2.72
CA SER A 58 -5.07 -18.55 -3.12
C SER A 58 -3.64 -19.12 -3.14
N GLU A 59 -2.64 -18.31 -3.48
CA GLU A 59 -1.23 -18.74 -3.46
C GLU A 59 -0.66 -18.73 -2.03
N VAL A 60 -1.20 -17.87 -1.16
CA VAL A 60 -0.77 -17.76 0.23
C VAL A 60 -1.34 -18.92 1.07
N GLU A 61 -2.59 -19.31 0.88
CA GLU A 61 -3.18 -20.49 1.57
C GLU A 61 -2.34 -21.76 1.34
N GLY A 62 -1.92 -22.02 0.10
CA GLY A 62 -1.09 -23.18 -0.23
C GLY A 62 0.32 -23.14 0.39
N GLY A 63 0.84 -21.96 0.72
CA GLY A 63 2.18 -21.78 1.31
C GLY A 63 2.22 -21.98 2.83
N PHE A 64 1.12 -21.66 3.54
CA PHE A 64 1.02 -21.90 4.98
C PHE A 64 0.75 -23.37 5.33
N SER A 65 0.15 -24.15 4.43
CA SER A 65 -0.11 -25.59 4.63
C SER A 65 1.14 -26.47 4.59
N ILE A 66 2.30 -25.97 4.15
CA ILE A 66 3.53 -26.77 3.97
C ILE A 66 4.31 -26.92 5.31
N GLY A 67 3.77 -26.44 6.43
CA GLY A 67 4.42 -26.49 7.74
C GLY A 67 3.65 -27.24 8.84
N GLU A 68 2.56 -27.95 8.50
CA GLU A 68 1.71 -28.68 9.46
C GLU A 68 1.98 -30.20 9.55
N GLU A 69 3.16 -30.69 9.15
CA GLU A 69 3.65 -32.04 9.52
C GLU A 69 4.69 -32.00 10.64
#